data_AF-A0A1Q7LNP9-F1
#
_entry.id   AF-A0A1Q7LNP9-F1
#
_cell.length_a   1.000
_cell.length_b   1.000
_cell.length_c   1.000
_cell.angle_alpha   90.00
_cell.angle_beta   90.00
_cell.angle_gamma   90.00
#
_symmetry.space_group_name_H-M   'P 1'
#
loop_
_entity.id
_entity.type
_entity.pdbx_description
1 polymer ?
#
loop_
_entity_poly.entity_id
_entity_poly.type
_entity_poly.pdbx_seq_one_letter_code
_entity_poly.pdbx_strand_id
1 'polypeptide(L)' 'MKKLGAYLTQVVTKKTGGVWSFPEDEDVPSIRIGGVFLTPLARVLKVLNEGEKLGQWYRVVTDTIPRLQARRPD' A
#
# COMPACT_ATOMS: atom_id res chain seq x y z
N MET A 1 -1.53 1.70 -16.58
CA MET A 1 -2.01 2.19 -15.26
C MET A 1 -2.59 1.09 -14.39
N LYS A 2 -3.81 0.57 -14.68
CA LYS A 2 -4.47 -0.46 -13.87
C LYS A 2 -3.60 -1.70 -13.59
N LYS A 3 -2.88 -2.20 -14.61
CA LYS A 3 -1.93 -3.33 -14.49
C LYS A 3 -0.76 -3.04 -13.53
N LEU A 4 -0.22 -1.82 -13.51
CA LEU A 4 0.87 -1.43 -12.60
C LEU A 4 0.39 -1.31 -11.16
N GLY A 5 -0.81 -0.74 -10.95
CA GLY A 5 -1.44 -0.70 -9.63
C GLY A 5 -1.70 -2.10 -9.09
N ALA A 6 -2.24 -3.01 -9.92
CA ALA A 6 -2.45 -4.40 -9.55
C ALA A 6 -1.15 -5.14 -9.24
N TYR A 7 -0.11 -4.95 -10.05
CA TYR A 7 1.22 -5.53 -9.80
C TYR A 7 1.82 -5.01 -8.49
N LEU A 8 1.82 -3.70 -8.27
CA LEU A 8 2.32 -3.09 -7.03
C LEU A 8 1.56 -3.63 -5.82
N THR A 9 0.24 -3.80 -5.96
CA THR A 9 -0.60 -4.39 -4.92
C THR A 9 -0.13 -5.80 -4.57
N GLN A 10 0.01 -6.68 -5.58
CA GLN A 10 0.42 -8.06 -5.38
C GLN A 10 1.81 -8.17 -4.72
N VAL A 11 2.75 -7.30 -5.09
CA VAL A 11 4.08 -7.25 -4.48
C VAL A 11 3.99 -6.82 -3.01
N VAL A 12 3.23 -5.76 -2.72
CA VAL A 12 3.05 -5.24 -1.37
C VAL A 12 2.37 -6.28 -0.47
N THR A 13 1.26 -6.90 -0.91
CA THR A 13 0.55 -7.92 -0.12
C THR A 13 1.46 -9.12 0.14
N LYS A 14 2.19 -9.62 -0.86
CA LYS A 14 3.13 -10.73 -0.69
C LYS A 14 4.24 -10.44 0.32
N LYS A 15 4.73 -9.19 0.38
CA LYS A 15 5.79 -8.81 1.33
C LYS A 15 5.30 -8.54 2.74
N THR A 16 4.08 -8.03 2.88
CA THR A 16 3.59 -7.45 4.15
C THR A 16 2.51 -8.28 4.82
N GLY A 17 1.96 -9.29 4.12
CA GLY A 17 0.76 -9.99 4.57
C GLY A 17 -0.51 -9.13 4.49
N GLY A 18 -0.45 -7.97 3.84
CA GLY A 18 -1.59 -7.08 3.69
C GLY A 18 -2.77 -7.76 2.99
N VAL A 19 -3.98 -7.41 3.43
CA VAL A 19 -5.24 -7.95 2.90
C VAL A 19 -6.02 -6.87 2.17
N TRP A 20 -6.80 -7.26 1.17
CA TRP A 20 -7.72 -6.33 0.53
C TRP A 20 -8.76 -5.81 1.52
N SER A 21 -9.07 -4.53 1.39
CA SER A 21 -10.14 -3.87 2.11
C SER A 21 -10.87 -2.94 1.15
N PHE A 22 -12.19 -2.93 1.27
CA PHE A 22 -13.09 -2.09 0.51
C PHE A 22 -13.86 -1.26 1.52
N PRO A 23 -13.26 -0.17 2.06
CA PRO A 23 -13.96 0.71 2.99
C PRO A 23 -15.22 1.25 2.30
N GLU A 24 -16.35 1.26 2.99
CA GLU A 24 -17.63 1.74 2.43
C GLU A 24 -17.54 3.23 2.02
N ASP A 25 -16.61 3.97 2.63
CA ASP A 25 -16.41 5.40 2.44
C ASP A 25 -15.36 5.74 1.36
N GLU A 26 -14.70 4.74 0.76
CA GLU A 26 -13.65 4.94 -0.25
C GLU A 26 -14.03 4.34 -1.61
N ASP A 27 -14.05 5.18 -2.65
CA ASP A 27 -14.26 4.75 -4.04
C ASP A 27 -13.10 3.91 -4.61
N VAL A 28 -11.97 3.83 -3.90
CA VAL A 28 -10.75 3.18 -4.38
C VAL A 28 -10.37 2.01 -3.47
N PRO A 29 -10.26 0.78 -4.02
CA PRO A 29 -9.81 -0.37 -3.25
C PRO A 29 -8.45 -0.15 -2.59
N SER A 30 -8.38 -0.51 -1.31
CA SER A 30 -7.23 -0.28 -0.46
C SER A 30 -6.67 -1.62 0.05
N ILE A 31 -5.37 -1.67 0.34
CA ILE A 31 -4.76 -2.77 1.09
C ILE A 31 -4.66 -2.32 2.53
N ARG A 32 -5.11 -3.18 3.44
CA ARG A 32 -4.88 -3.04 4.86
C ARG A 32 -3.67 -3.85 5.27
N ILE A 33 -2.68 -3.18 5.86
CA ILE A 33 -1.54 -3.79 6.53
C ILE A 33 -1.74 -3.42 8.00
N GLY A 34 -2.12 -4.38 8.85
CA GLY A 34 -2.60 -4.17 10.22
C GLY A 34 -3.61 -3.03 10.37
N GLY A 35 -3.20 -1.91 10.98
CA GLY A 35 -4.05 -0.72 11.19
C GLY A 35 -3.90 0.40 10.14
N VAL A 36 -3.12 0.17 9.06
CA VAL A 36 -2.88 1.20 8.03
C VAL A 36 -3.52 0.76 6.72
N PHE A 37 -4.24 1.69 6.09
CA PHE A 37 -4.83 1.53 4.77
C PHE A 37 -3.98 2.24 3.71
N LEU A 38 -3.78 1.58 2.58
CA LEU A 38 -2.95 2.06 1.50
C LEU A 38 -3.64 1.82 0.17
N THR A 39 -3.56 2.78 -0.75
CA THR A 39 -4.18 2.68 -2.07
C THR A 39 -3.12 2.61 -3.17
N PRO A 40 -2.65 1.42 -3.60
CA PRO A 40 -1.55 1.29 -4.56
C PRO A 40 -1.84 1.93 -5.91
N LEU A 41 -3.10 1.90 -6.35
CA LEU A 41 -3.51 2.55 -7.60
C LEU A 41 -3.32 4.07 -7.52
N ALA A 42 -3.76 4.70 -6.42
CA ALA A 42 -3.55 6.12 -6.18
C ALA A 42 -2.05 6.46 -6.13
N ARG A 43 -1.23 5.59 -5.52
CA ARG A 43 0.22 5.78 -5.51
C ARG A 43 0.83 5.77 -6.91
N VAL A 44 0.43 4.82 -7.76
CA VAL A 44 0.93 4.73 -9.14
C VAL A 44 0.50 5.94 -9.97
N LEU A 45 -0.73 6.43 -9.79
CA LEU A 45 -1.20 7.66 -10.45
C LEU A 45 -0.35 8.86 -10.05
N LYS A 46 -0.06 9.02 -8.76
CA LYS A 46 0.76 10.13 -8.25
C LYS A 46 2.18 10.11 -8.79
N VAL A 47 2.82 8.94 -8.82
CA VAL A 47 4.18 8.76 -9.38
C VAL A 47 4.22 9.17 -10.86
N LEU A 48 3.20 8.79 -11.63
CA LEU A 48 3.21 9.00 -13.09
C LEU A 48 2.73 10.39 -13.49
N ASN A 49 1.81 11.00 -12.74
CA ASN A 49 1.26 12.31 -13.05
C ASN A 49 2.06 13.45 -12.41
N GLU A 50 2.63 13.23 -11.23
CA GLU A 50 3.30 14.27 -10.44
C GLU A 50 4.81 14.05 -10.31
N GLY A 51 5.34 12.97 -10.90
CA GLY A 51 6.78 12.68 -10.89
C GLY A 51 7.34 12.26 -9.53
N GLU A 52 6.46 11.88 -8.58
CA GLU A 52 6.90 11.43 -7.26
C GLU A 52 7.74 10.13 -7.31
N LYS A 53 8.66 9.96 -6.36
CA LYS A 53 9.49 8.75 -6.30
C LYS A 53 8.73 7.59 -5.65
N LEU A 54 8.61 6.46 -6.36
CA LEU A 54 8.00 5.24 -5.83
C LEU A 54 8.84 4.57 -4.73
N GLY A 55 10.17 4.60 -4.86
CA GLY A 55 11.07 3.78 -4.03
C GLY A 55 11.05 4.09 -2.53
N GLN A 56 10.87 5.36 -2.14
CA GLN A 56 10.78 5.72 -0.72
C GLN A 56 9.46 5.24 -0.11
N TRP A 57 8.35 5.47 -0.80
CA TRP A 57 7.04 4.98 -0.36
C TRP A 57 7.04 3.46 -0.23
N TYR A 58 7.59 2.76 -1.23
CA TYR A 58 7.67 1.29 -1.21
C TYR A 58 8.45 0.77 0.01
N ARG A 59 9.62 1.35 0.32
CA ARG A 59 10.39 0.99 1.53
C ARG A 59 9.60 1.21 2.82
N VAL A 60 8.92 2.34 2.96
CA VAL A 60 8.09 2.62 4.14
C VAL A 60 7.01 1.55 4.30
N VAL A 61 6.33 1.22 3.20
CA VAL A 61 5.24 0.25 3.21
C VAL A 61 5.73 -1.18 3.49
N THR A 62 6.83 -1.61 2.90
CA THR A 62 7.28 -3.00 3.03
C THR A 62 8.13 -3.26 4.26
N ASP A 63 8.77 -2.23 4.81
CA ASP A 63 9.75 -2.41 5.87
C ASP A 63 9.33 -1.69 7.16
N THR A 64 8.90 -0.43 7.08
CA THR A 64 8.59 0.39 8.28
C THR A 64 7.24 0.02 8.90
N ILE A 65 6.16 0.00 8.10
CA ILE A 65 4.80 -0.27 8.61
C ILE A 65 4.72 -1.64 9.31
N PRO A 66 5.21 -2.76 8.71
CA PRO A 66 5.15 -4.06 9.36
C PRO A 66 5.95 -4.09 10.68
N ARG A 67 7.12 -3.44 10.74
CA ARG A 67 7.93 -3.36 11.96
C ARG A 67 7.25 -2.58 13.08
N LEU A 68 6.54 -1.51 12.75
CA LEU A 68 5.80 -0.71 13.74
C LEU A 68 4.63 -1.51 14.32
N GLN A 69 4.01 -2.38 13.53
CA GLN A 69 2.91 -3.23 13.99
C GLN A 69 3.39 -4.37 14.86
N ALA A 70 4.52 -4.99 14.52
CA ALA A 70 5.14 -6.02 15.35
C ALA A 70 5.59 -5.50 16.74
N ARG A 71 5.66 -4.18 16.94
CA ARG A 71 6.08 -3.54 18.20
C ARG A 71 4.95 -3.03 19.08
N ARG A 72 3.69 -3.07 18.63
CA ARG A 72 2.55 -2.70 19.49
C ARG A 72 2.22 -3.90 20.39
N PRO A 73 2.34 -3.78 21.73
CA PRO A 73 1.75 -4.75 22.62
C PRO A 73 0.23 -4.58 22.59
N ASP A 74 -0.49 -5.70 22.62
CA ASP A 74 -1.96 -5.76 22.67
C ASP A 74 -2.54 -5.05 23.91
#